data_AF-A0A970XZ91-F1
#
_entry.id   AF-A0A970XZ91-F1
#
_cell.length_a   1.000
_cell.length_b   1.000
_cell.length_c   1.000
_cell.angle_alpha   90.00
_cell.angle_beta   90.00
_cell.angle_gamma   90.00
#
_symmetry.space_group_name_H-M   'P 1'
#
loop_
_entity.id
_entity.type
_entity.pdbx_description
1 polymer ?
#
loop_
_entity_poly.entity_id
_entity_poly.type
_entity_poly.pdbx_seq_one_letter_code
_entity_poly.pdbx_strand_id
1 'polypeptide(L)'
;MKIRFLGAHNTETRDTRLSGLLVNGVLALDAGSLTSGLTLSEQLGIKAVLVTHQHYDHIKDLPLLGMNHFLNHSSFSVYCLAETGDVISKYLMDGNLYSEFLKKDEKRNAVIKLNTVDPYLQMQIEGYSVTPVPVSHGVPSVG
;
A
#
# COMPACT_ATOMS: atom_id res chain seq x y z
N MET A 1 -14.31 -14.76 4.49
CA MET A 1 -13.12 -13.88 4.36
C MET A 1 -11.88 -14.73 4.57
N LYS A 2 -10.91 -14.70 3.65
CA LYS A 2 -9.62 -15.40 3.75
C LYS A 2 -8.53 -14.36 3.96
N ILE A 3 -7.78 -14.48 5.05
CA ILE A 3 -6.65 -13.60 5.38
C ILE A 3 -5.37 -14.41 5.23
N ARG A 4 -4.40 -13.88 4.50
CA ARG A 4 -3.05 -14.44 4.40
C ARG A 4 -2.05 -13.44 4.97
N PHE A 5 -1.27 -13.88 5.94
CA PHE A 5 -0.12 -13.14 6.45
C PHE A 5 1.07 -13.40 5.52
N LEU A 6 1.64 -12.34 4.97
CA LEU A 6 2.84 -12.39 4.12
C LEU A 6 4.08 -12.12 4.97
N GLY A 7 3.95 -11.20 5.93
CA GLY A 7 4.91 -10.94 6.98
C GLY A 7 4.26 -10.30 8.21
N ALA A 8 4.94 -10.44 9.34
CA ALA A 8 4.50 -9.98 10.65
C ALA A 8 5.72 -9.73 11.57
N HIS A 9 6.84 -9.27 10.98
CA HIS A 9 8.11 -9.07 11.66
C HIS A 9 8.57 -7.62 11.49
N ASN A 10 9.34 -7.13 12.46
CA ASN A 10 9.99 -5.82 12.36
C ASN A 10 11.31 -5.86 11.56
N THR A 11 11.77 -7.05 11.17
CA THR A 11 13.03 -7.25 10.46
C THR A 11 12.85 -8.20 9.28
N GLU A 12 13.54 -7.88 8.19
CA GLU A 12 13.54 -8.69 6.97
C GLU A 12 14.81 -9.55 6.93
N THR A 13 14.62 -10.83 6.65
CA THR A 13 15.70 -11.80 6.39
C THR A 13 15.27 -12.67 5.22
N ARG A 14 16.06 -13.68 4.86
CA ARG A 14 15.61 -14.68 3.88
C ARG A 14 14.30 -15.35 4.28
N ASP A 15 14.09 -15.53 5.58
CA ASP A 15 13.02 -16.36 6.13
C ASP A 15 11.98 -15.54 6.93
N THR A 16 12.20 -14.23 7.11
CA THR A 16 11.27 -13.27 7.75
C THR A 16 10.93 -12.12 6.82
N ARG A 17 9.69 -11.64 6.90
CA ARG A 17 9.17 -10.55 6.05
C ARG A 17 8.48 -9.49 6.91
N LEU A 18 8.57 -8.23 6.45
CA LEU A 18 7.95 -7.05 7.06
C LEU A 18 6.42 -7.09 6.96
N SER A 19 5.74 -6.15 7.63
CA SER A 19 4.27 -6.12 7.72
C SER A 19 3.60 -6.22 6.34
N GLY A 20 2.67 -7.16 6.20
CA GLY A 20 1.90 -7.32 4.98
C GLY A 20 0.87 -8.43 5.13
N LEU A 21 -0.40 -8.06 5.00
CA LEU A 21 -1.52 -9.00 5.02
C LEU A 21 -2.34 -8.85 3.75
N LEU A 22 -2.94 -9.95 3.29
CA LEU A 22 -3.77 -9.95 2.08
C LEU A 22 -5.13 -10.58 2.38
N VAL A 23 -6.19 -9.83 2.11
CA VAL A 23 -7.59 -10.22 2.29
C VAL A 23 -8.19 -10.58 0.94
N ASN A 24 -8.62 -11.84 0.80
CA ASN A 24 -9.22 -12.41 -0.41
C ASN A 24 -8.42 -12.20 -1.72
N GLY A 25 -7.13 -11.91 -1.64
CA GLY A 25 -6.30 -11.65 -2.82
C GLY A 25 -6.46 -10.26 -3.44
N VAL A 26 -7.26 -9.37 -2.83
CA VAL A 26 -7.70 -8.11 -3.45
C VAL A 26 -7.29 -6.88 -2.63
N LEU A 27 -7.42 -6.96 -1.31
CA LEU A 27 -7.14 -5.87 -0.38
C LEU A 27 -5.90 -6.22 0.46
N ALA A 28 -4.87 -5.39 0.39
CA ALA A 28 -3.68 -5.51 1.23
C ALA A 28 -3.76 -4.58 2.44
N LEU A 29 -3.23 -5.03 3.59
CA LEU A 29 -2.94 -4.18 4.75
C LEU A 29 -1.42 -4.12 4.89
N ASP A 30 -0.91 -2.90 4.84
CA ASP A 30 0.49 -2.53 4.65
C ASP A 30 1.14 -3.13 3.39
N ALA A 31 2.29 -2.55 3.04
CA ALA A 31 3.10 -2.89 1.88
C ALA A 31 4.57 -3.08 2.27
N GLY A 32 4.85 -3.79 3.36
CA GLY A 32 6.21 -4.18 3.73
C GLY A 32 6.75 -5.38 2.95
N SER A 33 5.86 -6.28 2.52
CA SER A 33 6.25 -7.59 1.96
C SER A 33 5.36 -8.09 0.82
N LEU A 34 4.65 -7.21 0.12
CA LEU A 34 3.77 -7.60 -0.99
C LEU A 34 4.56 -8.21 -2.16
N THR A 35 5.69 -7.62 -2.53
CA THR A 35 6.48 -8.07 -3.68
C THR A 35 7.38 -9.25 -3.36
N SER A 36 7.83 -9.40 -2.11
CA SER A 36 8.61 -10.55 -1.64
C SER A 36 7.75 -11.74 -1.17
N GLY A 37 6.47 -11.51 -0.91
CA GLY A 37 5.53 -12.50 -0.40
C GLY A 37 4.53 -13.06 -1.43
N LEU A 38 4.45 -12.46 -2.62
CA LEU A 38 3.44 -12.78 -3.64
C LEU A 38 4.07 -13.04 -5.01
N THR A 39 3.46 -13.94 -5.78
CA THR A 39 3.75 -14.06 -7.22
C THR A 39 3.29 -12.81 -7.97
N LEU A 40 3.85 -12.54 -9.16
CA LEU A 40 3.44 -11.39 -9.97
C LEU A 40 1.93 -11.38 -10.26
N SER A 41 1.34 -12.52 -10.59
CA SER A 41 -0.11 -12.61 -10.86
C SER A 41 -0.95 -12.25 -9.63
N GLU A 42 -0.51 -12.61 -8.42
CA GLU A 42 -1.18 -12.22 -7.18
C GLU A 42 -1.00 -10.73 -6.90
N GLN A 43 0.18 -10.17 -7.17
CA GLN A 43 0.43 -8.73 -7.02
C GLN A 43 -0.46 -7.88 -7.93
N LEU A 44 -0.67 -8.31 -9.19
CA LEU A 44 -1.58 -7.66 -10.14
C LEU A 44 -3.07 -7.83 -9.75
N GLY A 45 -3.37 -8.84 -8.92
CA GLY A 45 -4.68 -9.06 -8.32
C GLY A 45 -5.06 -8.03 -7.25
N ILE A 46 -4.07 -7.41 -6.60
CA ILE A 46 -4.29 -6.36 -5.60
C ILE A 46 -4.95 -5.16 -6.25
N LYS A 47 -6.05 -4.69 -5.66
CA LYS A 47 -6.81 -3.51 -6.09
C LYS A 47 -6.67 -2.34 -5.13
N ALA A 48 -6.53 -2.64 -3.84
CA ALA A 48 -6.38 -1.62 -2.81
C ALA A 48 -5.33 -2.05 -1.78
N VAL A 49 -4.54 -1.08 -1.32
CA VAL A 49 -3.59 -1.20 -0.20
C VAL A 49 -4.00 -0.21 0.87
N LEU A 50 -4.32 -0.69 2.07
CA LEU A 50 -4.53 0.12 3.26
C LEU A 50 -3.18 0.26 3.95
N VAL A 51 -2.70 1.48 4.21
CA VAL A 51 -1.44 1.72 4.92
C VAL A 51 -1.74 2.26 6.30
N THR A 52 -1.21 1.58 7.31
CA THR A 52 -1.42 1.95 8.72
C THR A 52 -0.72 3.25 9.10
N HIS A 53 0.54 3.40 8.67
CA HIS A 53 1.38 4.57 8.92
C HIS A 53 2.60 4.64 7.98
N GLN A 54 3.34 5.73 8.09
CA GLN A 54 4.39 6.12 7.14
C GLN A 54 5.77 5.46 7.32
N HIS A 55 5.97 4.56 8.28
CA HIS A 55 7.29 3.94 8.44
C HIS A 55 7.62 3.04 7.27
N TYR A 56 8.91 3.02 6.89
CA TYR A 56 9.37 2.41 5.65
C TYR A 56 9.05 0.92 5.57
N ASP A 57 9.14 0.19 6.68
CA ASP A 57 8.79 -1.23 6.76
C ASP A 57 7.31 -1.54 6.49
N HIS A 58 6.44 -0.53 6.49
CA HIS A 58 5.02 -0.64 6.12
C HIS A 58 4.72 -0.18 4.68
N ILE A 59 5.64 0.51 4.01
CA ILE A 59 5.43 1.11 2.67
C ILE A 59 6.49 0.72 1.63
N LYS A 60 7.51 -0.04 2.04
CA LYS A 60 8.70 -0.42 1.26
C LYS A 60 8.37 -0.90 -0.15
N ASP A 61 7.34 -1.72 -0.28
CA ASP A 61 7.00 -2.40 -1.53
C ASP A 61 6.04 -1.59 -2.41
N LEU A 62 5.55 -0.41 -1.99
CA LEU A 62 4.69 0.43 -2.83
C LEU A 62 5.34 0.80 -4.18
N PRO A 63 6.60 1.27 -4.25
CA PRO A 63 7.26 1.58 -5.52
C PRO A 63 7.43 0.33 -6.40
N LEU A 64 7.80 -0.80 -5.80
CA LEU A 64 8.04 -2.05 -6.54
C LEU A 64 6.72 -2.62 -7.09
N LEU A 65 5.65 -2.58 -6.29
CA LEU A 65 4.30 -2.93 -6.73
C LEU A 65 3.83 -1.98 -7.84
N GLY A 66 4.11 -0.68 -7.70
CA GLY A 66 3.86 0.34 -8.72
C GLY A 66 4.53 0.00 -10.06
N MET A 67 5.79 -0.41 -10.06
CA MET A 67 6.49 -0.82 -11.27
C MET A 67 5.85 -2.04 -11.92
N ASN A 68 5.49 -3.06 -11.13
CA ASN A 68 4.84 -4.27 -11.64
C ASN A 68 3.49 -3.95 -12.28
N HIS A 69 2.66 -3.10 -11.67
CA HIS A 69 1.41 -2.64 -12.26
C HIS A 69 1.64 -1.78 -13.51
N PHE A 70 2.65 -0.90 -13.50
CA PHE A 70 2.97 -0.08 -14.66
C PHE A 70 3.31 -0.92 -15.90
N LEU A 71 4.24 -1.85 -15.76
CA LEU A 71 4.69 -2.70 -16.88
C LEU A 71 3.59 -3.64 -17.40
N ASN A 72 2.55 -3.89 -16.60
CA ASN A 72 1.41 -4.71 -16.96
C ASN A 72 0.13 -3.89 -17.25
N HIS A 73 0.28 -2.57 -17.46
CA HIS A 73 -0.81 -1.66 -17.83
C HIS A 73 -2.01 -1.69 -16.85
N SER A 74 -1.73 -1.88 -15.56
CA SER A 74 -2.72 -1.88 -14.49
C SER A 74 -2.44 -0.77 -13.47
N SER A 75 -3.35 -0.62 -12.51
CA SER A 75 -3.27 0.37 -11.43
C SER A 75 -3.94 -0.16 -10.18
N PHE A 76 -3.58 0.39 -9.03
CA PHE A 76 -4.22 0.11 -7.74
C PHE A 76 -4.36 1.39 -6.91
N SER A 77 -5.20 1.32 -5.88
CA SER A 77 -5.43 2.42 -4.94
C SER A 77 -4.66 2.20 -3.64
N VAL A 78 -4.16 3.28 -3.06
CA VAL A 78 -3.57 3.31 -1.72
C VAL A 78 -4.46 4.19 -0.84
N TYR A 79 -4.79 3.71 0.35
CA TYR A 79 -5.62 4.38 1.34
C TYR A 79 -4.82 4.58 2.61
N CYS A 80 -4.70 5.83 3.07
CA CYS A 80 -3.89 6.18 4.23
C CYS A 80 -4.34 7.52 4.83
N LEU A 81 -3.87 7.85 6.03
CA LEU A 81 -3.99 9.21 6.55
C LEU A 81 -3.29 10.22 5.62
N ALA A 82 -3.72 11.48 5.66
CA ALA A 82 -3.16 12.55 4.83
C ALA A 82 -1.65 12.68 5.03
N GLU A 83 -1.20 12.65 6.30
CA GLU A 83 0.21 12.75 6.68
C GLU A 83 1.06 11.62 6.10
N THR A 84 0.50 10.40 6.08
CA THR A 84 1.16 9.25 5.47
C THR A 84 1.22 9.40 3.95
N GLY A 85 0.15 9.88 3.33
CA GLY A 85 0.10 10.19 1.89
C GLY A 85 1.13 11.25 1.47
N ASP A 86 1.32 12.28 2.28
CA ASP A 86 2.33 13.33 2.07
C ASP A 86 3.75 12.76 2.09
N VAL A 87 4.06 11.89 3.07
CA VAL A 87 5.37 11.22 3.15
C VAL A 87 5.61 10.30 1.96
N ILE A 88 4.63 9.48 1.59
CA ILE A 88 4.73 8.59 0.42
C ILE A 88 4.98 9.42 -0.85
N SER A 89 4.21 10.48 -1.06
CA SER A 89 4.33 11.34 -2.24
C SER A 89 5.69 12.03 -2.30
N LYS A 90 6.13 12.60 -1.17
CA LYS A 90 7.35 13.41 -1.11
C LYS A 90 8.64 12.59 -1.18
N TYR A 91 8.67 11.39 -0.62
CA TYR A 91 9.93 10.65 -0.44
C TYR A 91 10.02 9.36 -1.24
N LEU A 92 8.89 8.74 -1.63
CA LEU A 92 8.91 7.47 -2.39
C LEU A 92 8.45 7.62 -3.84
N MET A 93 7.63 8.63 -4.13
CA MET A 93 6.97 8.80 -5.43
C MET A 93 7.27 10.15 -6.08
N ASP A 94 8.35 10.83 -5.68
CA ASP A 94 8.69 12.19 -6.14
C ASP A 94 9.29 12.25 -7.55
N GLY A 95 9.53 11.09 -8.17
CA GLY A 95 10.17 10.97 -9.48
C GLY A 95 11.71 11.09 -9.45
N ASN A 96 12.32 11.36 -8.29
CA ASN A 96 13.78 11.44 -8.16
C ASN A 96 14.38 10.18 -7.55
N LEU A 97 13.78 9.66 -6.47
CA LEU A 97 14.25 8.41 -5.86
C LEU A 97 13.86 7.20 -6.72
N TYR A 98 12.63 7.21 -7.22
CA TYR A 98 12.09 6.18 -8.08
C TYR A 98 11.20 6.81 -9.17
N SER A 99 10.34 6.02 -9.79
CA SER A 99 9.36 6.51 -10.76
C SER A 99 8.22 7.28 -10.09
N GLU A 100 7.80 8.37 -10.71
CA GLU A 100 6.59 9.11 -10.36
C GLU A 100 5.35 8.31 -10.80
N PHE A 101 4.67 7.67 -9.85
CA PHE A 101 3.50 6.81 -10.11
C PHE A 101 2.15 7.45 -9.77
N LEU A 102 2.16 8.61 -9.10
CA LEU A 102 0.95 9.33 -8.69
C LEU A 102 0.47 10.27 -9.78
N LYS A 103 1.39 10.77 -10.60
CA LYS A 103 1.06 11.70 -11.69
C LYS A 103 0.32 10.99 -12.83
N LYS A 104 -0.76 11.62 -13.26
CA LYS A 104 -1.42 11.36 -14.55
C LYS A 104 -0.90 12.37 -15.59
N ASP A 105 -0.67 11.92 -16.81
CA ASP A 105 -0.42 12.79 -17.96
C ASP A 105 -1.30 12.38 -19.16
N GLU A 106 -1.12 13.08 -20.29
CA GLU A 106 -1.91 12.84 -21.51
C GLU A 106 -1.72 11.43 -22.10
N LYS A 107 -0.57 10.79 -21.83
CA LYS A 107 -0.20 9.49 -22.39
C LYS A 107 -0.48 8.35 -21.43
N ARG A 108 -0.66 8.63 -20.13
CA ARG A 108 -0.72 7.61 -19.10
C ARG A 108 -1.57 8.00 -17.89
N ASN A 109 -2.38 7.04 -17.42
CA ASN A 109 -3.07 7.14 -16.13
C ASN A 109 -2.12 6.92 -14.95
N ALA A 110 -2.42 7.54 -13.80
CA ALA A 110 -1.74 7.25 -12.54
C ALA A 110 -1.81 5.75 -12.21
N VAL A 111 -0.67 5.16 -11.87
CA VAL A 111 -0.58 3.74 -11.51
C VAL A 111 -0.96 3.51 -10.06
N ILE A 112 -0.60 4.47 -9.20
CA ILE A 112 -0.99 4.47 -7.80
C ILE A 112 -1.95 5.64 -7.59
N LYS A 113 -3.14 5.34 -7.09
CA LYS A 113 -4.14 6.34 -6.72
C LYS A 113 -4.13 6.51 -5.21
N LEU A 114 -3.55 7.60 -4.71
CA LEU A 114 -3.61 7.92 -3.29
C LEU A 114 -4.99 8.47 -2.92
N ASN A 115 -5.55 7.92 -1.85
CA ASN A 115 -6.83 8.32 -1.28
C ASN A 115 -6.65 8.54 0.22
N THR A 116 -7.02 9.72 0.69
CA THR A 116 -7.01 10.02 2.12
C THR A 116 -8.16 9.32 2.83
N VAL A 117 -7.93 8.85 4.04
CA VAL A 117 -8.95 8.33 4.94
C VAL A 117 -9.02 9.17 6.21
N ASP A 118 -10.24 9.37 6.72
CA ASP A 118 -10.47 10.11 7.96
C ASP A 118 -10.72 9.15 9.12
N PRO A 119 -10.12 9.38 10.31
CA PRO A 119 -10.40 8.61 11.50
C PRO A 119 -11.89 8.48 11.80
N TYR A 120 -12.31 7.26 12.16
CA TYR A 120 -13.68 6.89 12.52
C TYR A 120 -14.72 7.01 11.40
N LEU A 121 -14.34 7.48 10.22
CA LEU A 121 -15.23 7.55 9.06
C LEU A 121 -15.19 6.22 8.29
N GLN A 122 -16.31 5.51 8.25
CA GLN A 122 -16.41 4.28 7.49
C GLN A 122 -16.47 4.55 5.98
N MET A 123 -15.79 3.71 5.20
CA MET A 123 -15.80 3.75 3.74
C MET A 123 -15.90 2.36 3.12
N GLN A 124 -16.37 2.31 1.87
CA GLN A 124 -16.44 1.08 1.08
C GLN A 124 -15.19 0.97 0.18
N ILE A 125 -14.40 -0.08 0.38
CA ILE A 125 -13.19 -0.35 -0.41
C ILE A 125 -13.25 -1.80 -0.88
N GLU A 126 -13.28 -2.03 -2.19
CA GLU A 126 -13.24 -3.36 -2.80
C GLU A 126 -14.24 -4.37 -2.19
N GLY A 127 -15.43 -3.88 -1.83
CA GLY A 127 -16.50 -4.70 -1.23
C GLY A 127 -16.45 -4.85 0.30
N TYR A 128 -15.58 -4.11 0.99
CA TYR A 128 -15.48 -4.11 2.46
C TYR A 128 -15.83 -2.75 3.06
N SER A 129 -16.53 -2.77 4.19
CA SER A 129 -16.60 -1.64 5.11
C SER A 129 -15.29 -1.53 5.89
N VAL A 130 -14.55 -0.45 5.69
CA VAL A 130 -13.29 -0.15 6.38
C VAL A 130 -13.48 1.09 7.25
N THR A 131 -13.08 1.02 8.51
CA THR A 131 -13.11 2.16 9.45
C THR A 131 -11.72 2.34 10.03
N PRO A 132 -10.99 3.41 9.69
CA PRO A 132 -9.68 3.69 10.27
C PRO A 132 -9.83 4.10 11.74
N VAL A 133 -9.19 3.39 12.67
CA VAL A 133 -9.22 3.74 14.10
C VAL A 133 -7.83 4.20 14.54
N PRO A 134 -7.69 5.41 15.10
CA PRO A 134 -6.40 5.90 15.61
C PRO A 134 -5.80 4.98 16.67
N VAL A 135 -4.49 4.78 16.58
CA VAL A 135 -3.72 4.01 17.56
C VAL A 135 -2.54 4.84 18.09
N SER A 136 -2.06 4.51 19.29
CA SER A 136 -0.90 5.18 19.88
C SER A 136 0.38 4.68 19.20
N HIS A 137 1.11 5.60 18.54
CA HIS A 137 2.40 5.34 17.91
C HIS A 137 3.20 6.65 17.79
N GLY A 138 4.49 6.55 17.41
CA GLY A 138 5.39 7.71 17.28
C GLY A 138 5.06 8.67 16.13
N VAL A 139 4.13 8.28 15.24
CA VAL A 139 3.62 9.07 14.12
C VAL A 139 2.11 8.83 13.99
N PRO A 140 1.34 9.71 13.33
CA PRO A 140 -0.07 9.47 13.05
C PRO A 140 -0.29 8.09 12.41
N SER A 141 -1.12 7.27 13.06
CA SER A 141 -1.30 5.86 12.72
C SER A 141 -2.74 5.41 12.95
N VAL A 142 -3.21 4.50 12.10
CA VAL A 142 -4.53 3.86 12.21
C VAL A 142 -4.43 2.35 12.04
N GLY A 143 -5.38 1.61 12.62
CA GLY A 143 -5.49 0.15 12.54
C GLY A 143 -6.92 -0.35 12.72
#